data_AF-A0A9C8ZN52-F1
#
_entry.id   AF-A0A9C8ZN52-F1
#
_cell.length_a   1.000
_cell.length_b   1.000
_cell.length_c   1.000
_cell.angle_alpha   90.00
_cell.angle_beta   90.00
_cell.angle_gamma   90.00
#
_symmetry.space_group_name_H-M   'P 1'
#
loop_
_entity.id
_entity.type
_entity.pdbx_description
1 polymer ?
#
loop_
_entity_poly.entity_id
_entity_poly.type
_entity_poly.pdbx_seq_one_letter_code
_entity_poly.pdbx_strand_id
1 'polypeptide(L)'
;MSNHKRESCREMLGTLSLYLDGEAEESLCREIERHMAECEDCRIVVDTLAMTVKLYREHGQRSLPGEARRRLYAALDLTDFLPGGQKSASPSDRSSTKGLDD
;
A
#
# COMPACT_ATOMS: atom_id res chain seq x y z
N MET A 1 -29.57 4.49 23.18
CA MET A 1 -28.53 3.49 22.89
C MET A 1 -29.04 2.68 21.72
N SER A 2 -28.66 3.10 20.52
CA SER A 2 -29.26 2.65 19.26
C SER A 2 -28.85 1.21 18.98
N ASN A 3 -29.82 0.31 19.00
CA ASN A 3 -29.64 -1.13 18.78
C ASN A 3 -29.48 -1.40 17.27
N HIS A 4 -28.42 -0.85 16.67
CA HIS A 4 -28.07 -1.07 15.27
C HIS A 4 -27.56 -2.51 15.13
N LYS A 5 -28.05 -3.25 14.12
CA LYS A 5 -27.69 -4.66 13.90
C LYS A 5 -26.16 -4.77 13.77
N ARG A 6 -25.52 -5.42 14.75
CA ARG A 6 -24.06 -5.67 14.80
C ARG A 6 -23.51 -6.29 13.51
N GLU A 7 -24.28 -7.14 12.85
CA GLU A 7 -23.91 -7.74 11.56
C GLU A 7 -23.76 -6.68 10.45
N SER A 8 -24.64 -5.68 10.39
CA SER A 8 -24.54 -4.60 9.41
C SER A 8 -23.31 -3.72 9.64
N CYS A 9 -22.96 -3.44 10.90
CA CYS A 9 -21.71 -2.74 11.23
C CYS A 9 -20.49 -3.57 10.80
N ARG A 10 -20.53 -4.89 11.02
CA ARG A 10 -19.43 -5.80 10.67
C ARG A 10 -19.25 -5.93 9.14
N GLU A 11 -20.35 -6.00 8.39
CA GLU A 11 -20.31 -5.99 6.92
C GLU A 11 -19.71 -4.69 6.39
N MET A 12 -20.13 -3.54 6.92
CA MET A 12 -19.56 -2.24 6.53
C MET A 12 -18.06 -2.14 6.86
N LEU A 13 -17.64 -2.58 8.06
CA LEU A 13 -16.23 -2.60 8.43
C LEU A 13 -15.38 -3.48 7.49
N GLY A 14 -15.97 -4.53 6.90
CA GLY A 14 -15.30 -5.39 5.93
C GLY A 14 -15.00 -4.71 4.59
N THR A 15 -15.77 -3.68 4.22
CA THR A 15 -15.60 -2.93 2.96
C THR A 15 -14.87 -1.60 3.13
N LEU A 16 -14.54 -1.24 4.38
CA LEU A 16 -14.01 0.07 4.73
C LEU A 16 -12.61 0.37 4.15
N SER A 17 -11.78 -0.65 3.93
CA SER A 17 -10.44 -0.45 3.32
C SER A 17 -10.56 0.16 1.91
N LEU A 18 -11.46 -0.40 1.08
CA LEU A 18 -11.71 0.11 -0.27
C LEU A 18 -12.16 1.58 -0.25
N TYR A 19 -13.01 1.93 0.71
CA TYR A 19 -13.51 3.29 0.87
C TYR A 19 -12.39 4.28 1.26
N LEU A 20 -11.53 3.91 2.21
CA LEU A 20 -10.45 4.78 2.68
C LEU A 20 -9.30 4.93 1.68
N ASP A 21 -9.05 3.89 0.89
CA ASP A 21 -8.04 3.91 -0.18
C ASP A 21 -8.55 4.60 -1.46
N GLY A 22 -9.85 4.91 -1.53
CA GLY A 22 -10.48 5.58 -2.68
C GLY A 22 -10.74 4.64 -3.86
N GLU A 23 -10.75 3.33 -3.61
CA GLU A 23 -10.97 2.27 -4.60
C GLU A 23 -12.40 1.73 -4.59
N ALA A 24 -13.26 2.23 -3.69
CA ALA A 24 -14.66 1.87 -3.63
C ALA A 24 -15.47 2.45 -4.80
N GLU A 25 -16.31 1.60 -5.39
CA GLU A 25 -17.31 2.00 -6.38
C GLU A 25 -18.35 2.95 -5.77
N GLU A 26 -18.98 3.79 -6.59
CA GLU A 26 -19.90 4.84 -6.13
C GLU A 26 -21.09 4.28 -5.30
N SER A 27 -21.60 3.11 -5.68
CA SER A 27 -22.68 2.44 -4.95
C SER A 27 -22.28 2.05 -3.53
N LEU A 28 -21.03 1.59 -3.35
CA LEU A 28 -20.48 1.21 -2.06
C LEU A 28 -20.23 2.45 -1.19
N CYS A 29 -19.69 3.53 -1.76
CA CYS A 29 -19.52 4.80 -1.05
C CYS A 29 -20.85 5.30 -0.47
N ARG A 30 -21.92 5.31 -1.27
CA ARG A 30 -23.25 5.72 -0.81
C ARG A 30 -23.81 4.84 0.31
N GLU A 31 -23.54 3.53 0.28
CA GLU A 31 -23.96 2.61 1.32
C GLU A 31 -23.24 2.85 2.64
N ILE A 32 -21.92 3.07 2.58
CA ILE A 32 -21.10 3.38 3.75
C ILE A 32 -21.52 4.72 4.36
N GLU A 33 -21.73 5.75 3.53
CA GLU A 33 -22.21 7.07 3.97
C GLU A 33 -23.58 7.01 4.63
N ARG A 34 -24.51 6.24 4.05
CA ARG A 34 -25.84 5.99 4.65
C ARG A 34 -25.70 5.33 6.02
N HIS A 35 -24.86 4.31 6.14
CA HIS A 35 -24.64 3.62 7.42
C HIS A 35 -24.06 4.57 8.48
N MET A 36 -23.08 5.41 8.12
CA MET A 36 -22.51 6.41 9.05
C MET A 36 -23.51 7.49 9.47
N ALA A 37 -24.49 7.83 8.62
CA ALA A 37 -25.56 8.75 8.98
C ALA A 37 -26.50 8.18 10.05
N GLU A 38 -26.63 6.85 10.11
CA GLU A 38 -27.55 6.14 11.02
C GLU A 38 -26.84 5.49 12.22
N CYS A 39 -25.51 5.35 12.18
CA CYS A 39 -24.69 4.68 13.19
C CYS A 39 -23.52 5.54 13.67
N GLU A 40 -23.67 6.11 14.88
CA GLU A 40 -22.64 6.95 15.50
C GLU A 40 -21.34 6.18 15.79
N ASP A 41 -21.42 4.94 16.27
CA ASP A 41 -20.25 4.11 16.57
C ASP A 41 -19.40 3.89 15.33
N CYS A 42 -20.04 3.58 14.20
CA CYS A 42 -19.37 3.38 12.93
C CYS A 42 -18.76 4.67 12.39
N ARG A 43 -19.46 5.82 12.51
CA ARG A 43 -18.89 7.13 12.16
C ARG A 43 -17.60 7.39 12.94
N ILE A 44 -17.61 7.16 14.26
CA ILE A 44 -16.42 7.34 15.12
C ILE A 44 -15.26 6.45 14.64
N VAL A 45 -15.53 5.18 14.30
CA VAL A 45 -14.50 4.26 13.82
C VAL A 45 -13.90 4.75 12.50
N VAL A 46 -14.73 5.14 11.54
CA VAL A 46 -14.26 5.64 10.24
C VAL A 46 -13.45 6.93 10.40
N ASP A 47 -13.93 7.89 11.18
CA ASP A 47 -13.25 9.16 11.42
C ASP A 47 -11.87 8.94 12.08
N THR A 48 -11.81 8.06 13.08
CA THR A 48 -10.57 7.75 13.80
C THR A 48 -9.56 7.05 12.90
N LEU A 49 -10.03 6.12 12.05
CA LEU A 49 -9.17 5.41 11.11
C LEU A 49 -8.67 6.35 10.00
N ALA A 50 -9.54 7.20 9.45
CA ALA A 50 -9.16 8.21 8.46
C ALA A 50 -8.09 9.18 9.02
N MET A 51 -8.24 9.60 10.28
CA MET A 51 -7.23 10.41 10.96
C MET A 51 -5.91 9.66 11.13
N THR A 52 -5.96 8.37 11.48
CA THR A 52 -4.76 7.52 11.58
C THR A 52 -4.04 7.44 10.24
N VAL A 53 -4.75 7.17 9.15
CA VAL A 53 -4.20 7.15 7.78
C VAL A 53 -3.56 8.50 7.44
N LYS A 54 -4.24 9.61 7.74
CA LYS A 54 -3.71 10.97 7.52
C LYS A 54 -2.39 11.17 8.25
N LEU A 55 -2.30 10.85 9.53
CA LEU A 55 -1.08 10.99 10.33
C LEU A 55 0.08 10.19 9.74
N TYR A 56 -0.15 8.96 9.27
CA TYR A 56 0.90 8.16 8.62
C TYR A 56 1.34 8.75 7.27
N ARG A 57 0.41 9.31 6.48
CA ARG A 57 0.75 9.97 5.21
C ARG A 57 1.57 11.24 5.44
N GLU A 58 1.20 12.05 6.43
CA GLU A 58 1.85 13.34 6.72
C GLU A 58 3.18 13.19 7.50
N HIS A 59 3.27 12.22 8.42
CA HIS A 59 4.40 12.11 9.35
C HIS A 59 5.19 10.80 9.24
N GLY A 60 4.65 9.78 8.56
CA GLY A 60 5.30 8.46 8.41
C GLY A 60 6.40 8.43 7.35
N GLN A 61 6.46 9.44 6.47
CA GLN A 61 7.47 9.51 5.41
C GLN A 61 8.79 10.10 5.93
N ARG A 62 9.52 9.33 6.75
CA ARG A 62 10.94 9.62 6.99
C ARG A 62 11.77 9.00 5.87
N SER A 63 12.46 9.83 5.11
CA SER A 63 13.40 9.35 4.10
C SER A 63 14.57 8.68 4.81
N LEU A 64 14.79 7.39 4.51
CA LEU A 64 16.03 6.73 4.90
C LEU A 64 17.22 7.44 4.23
N PRO A 65 18.29 7.78 4.97
CA PRO A 65 19.53 8.26 4.37
C PRO A 65 20.00 7.30 3.26
N GLY A 66 20.52 7.85 2.17
CA GLY A 66 20.84 7.07 0.97
C GLY A 66 21.75 5.86 1.24
N GLU A 67 22.70 6.00 2.17
CA GLU A 67 23.58 4.90 2.57
C GLU A 67 22.88 3.81 3.38
N ALA A 68 22.04 4.20 4.34
CA ALA A 68 21.23 3.26 5.10
C ALA A 68 20.29 2.47 4.16
N ARG A 69 19.69 3.16 3.17
CA ARG A 69 18.87 2.53 2.13
C ARG A 69 19.67 1.51 1.31
N ARG A 70 20.87 1.88 0.82
CA ARG A 70 21.73 0.97 0.05
C ARG A 70 22.10 -0.28 0.85
N ARG A 71 22.52 -0.10 2.10
CA ARG A 71 22.91 -1.21 2.98
C ARG A 71 21.74 -2.14 3.28
N LEU A 72 20.56 -1.59 3.53
CA LEU A 72 19.34 -2.38 3.74
C LEU A 72 19.01 -3.20 2.49
N TYR A 73 19.02 -2.58 1.32
CA TYR A 73 18.68 -3.27 0.07
C TYR A 73 19.71 -4.36 -0.27
N ALA A 74 21.01 -4.12 -0.02
CA ALA A 74 22.04 -5.15 -0.18
C ALA A 74 21.86 -6.32 0.79
N ALA A 75 21.50 -6.06 2.05
CA ALA A 75 21.28 -7.10 3.05
C ALA A 75 20.04 -7.98 2.75
N LEU A 76 19.07 -7.43 2.00
CA LEU A 76 17.85 -8.11 1.60
C LEU A 76 17.90 -8.68 0.17
N ASP A 77 19.03 -8.53 -0.53
CA ASP A 77 19.19 -8.90 -1.95
C ASP A 77 18.18 -8.22 -2.89
N LEU A 78 17.92 -6.93 -2.64
CA LEU A 78 16.96 -6.09 -3.37
C LEU A 78 17.63 -4.98 -4.19
N THR A 79 18.91 -5.11 -4.54
CA THR A 79 19.69 -4.01 -5.13
C THR A 79 19.16 -3.50 -6.47
N ASP A 80 18.42 -4.33 -7.21
CA ASP A 80 17.79 -3.97 -8.49
C ASP A 80 16.73 -2.86 -8.35
N PHE A 81 16.18 -2.67 -7.15
CA PHE A 81 15.17 -1.66 -6.85
C PHE A 81 15.78 -0.31 -6.43
N LEU A 82 17.11 -0.15 -6.42
CA LEU A 82 17.76 1.13 -6.13
C LEU A 82 17.80 2.04 -7.37
N PRO A 83 17.38 3.32 -7.26
CA PRO A 83 17.50 4.26 -8.36
C PRO A 83 18.97 4.50 -8.69
N GLY A 84 19.38 4.15 -9.92
CA GLY A 84 20.76 4.23 -10.40
C GLY A 84 21.55 2.91 -10.38
N GLY A 85 20.91 1.77 -10.08
CA GLY A 85 21.53 0.45 -10.22
C GLY A 85 21.90 0.16 -11.68
N GLN A 86 23.20 0.05 -11.97
CA GLN A 86 23.64 -0.59 -13.22
C GLN A 86 23.10 -2.01 -13.19
N LYS A 87 22.36 -2.41 -14.24
CA LYS A 87 22.00 -3.82 -14.47
C LYS A 87 23.28 -4.64 -14.37
N SER A 88 23.47 -5.40 -13.31
CA SER A 88 24.51 -6.40 -13.27
C SER A 88 24.19 -7.40 -14.37
N ALA A 89 25.02 -7.41 -15.41
CA ALA A 89 24.91 -8.39 -16.48
C ALA A 89 24.94 -9.80 -15.87
N SER A 90 23.88 -10.56 -16.06
CA SER A 90 23.88 -12.00 -15.79
C SER A 90 25.00 -12.65 -16.63
N PRO A 91 25.78 -13.59 -16.07
CA PRO A 91 26.91 -14.21 -16.76
C PRO A 91 26.49 -15.30 -17.78
N SER A 92 25.34 -15.15 -18.44
CA SER A 92 24.75 -16.22 -19.27
C SER A 92 25.12 -16.17 -20.75
N ASP A 93 25.55 -15.03 -21.29
CA ASP A 93 25.85 -14.90 -22.73
C ASP A 93 27.35 -15.01 -23.01
N ARG A 94 27.96 -16.13 -22.60
CA ARG A 94 29.22 -16.60 -23.18
C ARG A 94 28.96 -17.89 -23.97
N SER A 95 28.38 -17.74 -25.16
CA SER A 95 28.68 -18.65 -26.25
C SER A 95 28.42 -17.98 -27.60
N SER A 96 29.36 -18.23 -28.51
CA SER A 96 29.24 -18.06 -29.96
C SER A 96 29.50 -16.67 -30.54
N THR A 97 30.77 -16.26 -30.53
CA THR A 97 31.46 -15.92 -31.79
C THR A 97 32.94 -16.30 -31.67
N LYS A 98 33.27 -17.51 -32.13
CA LYS A 98 34.63 -17.85 -32.51
C LYS A 98 34.75 -17.50 -33.99
N GLY A 99 35.44 -16.39 -34.31
CA GLY A 99 36.13 -16.24 -35.59
C GLY A 99 37.17 -17.35 -35.71
N LEU A 100 37.66 -17.73 -36.89
CA LEU A 100 38.23 -16.88 -37.93
C LEU A 100 38.69 -17.86 -39.06
N ASP A 101 38.80 -17.35 -40.29
CA ASP A 101 39.71 -17.78 -41.38
C ASP A 101 39.42 -19.04 -42.21
N ASP A 102 38.96 -18.85 -43.46
CA ASP A 102 39.75 -18.95 -44.72
C ASP A 102 39.02 -18.20 -45.86
#